data_AF-A0A7C4IK89-F1
#
_entry.id   AF-A0A7C4IK89-F1
#
_cell.length_a   1.000
_cell.length_b   1.000
_cell.length_c   1.000
_cell.angle_alpha   90.00
_cell.angle_beta   90.00
_cell.angle_gamma   90.00
#
_symmetry.space_group_name_H-M   'P 1'
#
loop_
_entity.id
_entity.type
_entity.pdbx_description
1 polymer ?
#
loop_
_entity_poly.entity_id
_entity_poly.type
_entity_poly.pdbx_seq_one_letter_code
_entity_poly.pdbx_strand_id
1 'polypeptide(L)'
;MIRLICTKCKSELLIDDAFAGGVCRCQHCRTLQTVPESLRGSAPDEPQQAHAGTPLAHPPPTPSVAPADEDNNLAALAAAASGSGMPGWRHRPTPTPGGGPGLPTAAAVSAQPPRPAPLQQLRPTVVREGIPIGYVILIALVTFALGMAAAWLILHKPQ
;
A
#
# COMPACT_ATOMS: atom_id res chain seq x y z
N MET A 1 -16.60 4.80 18.55
CA MET A 1 -15.26 4.58 19.15
C MET A 1 -14.88 3.13 18.92
N ILE A 2 -13.87 2.88 18.10
CA ILE A 2 -13.36 1.55 17.76
C ILE A 2 -12.18 1.19 18.66
N ARG A 3 -12.11 -0.08 19.07
CA ARG A 3 -10.98 -0.66 19.83
C ARG A 3 -10.11 -1.49 18.88
N LEU A 4 -8.83 -1.17 18.81
CA LEU A 4 -7.85 -1.91 18.00
C LEU A 4 -6.71 -2.40 18.88
N ILE A 5 -6.12 -3.55 18.54
CA ILE A 5 -4.88 -4.02 19.17
C ILE A 5 -3.70 -3.67 18.27
N CYS A 6 -2.67 -3.02 18.83
CA CYS A 6 -1.46 -2.74 18.05
C CYS A 6 -0.71 -4.02 17.68
N THR A 7 -0.38 -4.18 16.40
CA THR A 7 0.33 -5.37 15.89
C THR A 7 1.75 -5.52 16.44
N LYS A 8 2.36 -4.43 16.94
CA LYS A 8 3.72 -4.44 17.50
C LYS A 8 3.76 -4.65 19.01
N CYS A 9 3.07 -3.79 19.77
CA CYS A 9 3.16 -3.80 21.24
C CYS A 9 1.95 -4.42 21.94
N LYS A 10 0.93 -4.85 21.19
CA LYS A 10 -0.30 -5.48 21.70
C LYS A 10 -1.09 -4.64 22.72
N SER A 11 -0.85 -3.34 22.77
CA SER A 11 -1.67 -2.41 23.55
C SER A 11 -3.01 -2.16 22.86
N GLU A 12 -4.06 -1.98 23.67
CA GLU A 12 -5.38 -1.59 23.22
C GLU A 12 -5.40 -0.08 22.93
N LEU A 13 -5.89 0.29 21.76
CA LEU A 13 -6.05 1.67 21.32
C LEU A 13 -7.51 1.97 21.06
N LEU A 14 -8.01 3.03 21.71
CA LEU A 14 -9.29 3.65 21.39
C LEU A 14 -9.07 4.74 20.36
N ILE A 15 -9.82 4.68 19.26
CA ILE A 15 -9.75 5.65 18.16
C ILE A 15 -11.18 6.00 17.73
N ASP A 16 -11.33 7.19 17.18
CA ASP A 16 -12.59 7.63 16.60
C ASP A 16 -12.92 6.88 15.30
N ASP A 17 -14.20 6.67 15.04
CA ASP A 17 -14.70 5.93 13.87
C ASP A 17 -14.46 6.70 12.58
N ALA A 18 -14.20 8.01 12.69
CA ALA A 18 -13.74 8.86 11.59
C ALA A 18 -12.40 8.40 10.97
N PHE A 19 -11.62 7.57 11.67
CA PHE A 19 -10.35 7.04 11.18
C PHE A 19 -10.47 5.66 10.51
N ALA A 20 -11.67 5.10 10.38
CA ALA A 20 -11.86 3.84 9.66
C ALA A 20 -11.43 3.99 8.18
N GLY A 21 -10.64 3.03 7.68
CA GLY A 21 -10.02 3.10 6.34
C GLY A 21 -8.77 4.00 6.29
N GLY A 22 -8.41 4.68 7.38
CA GLY A 22 -7.23 5.54 7.48
C GLY A 22 -6.00 4.87 8.07
N VAL A 23 -4.95 5.66 8.31
CA VAL A 23 -3.73 5.24 9.02
C VAL A 23 -3.72 5.85 10.42
N CYS A 24 -3.55 5.01 11.44
CA CYS A 24 -3.38 5.42 12.83
C CYS A 24 -1.93 5.19 13.31
N ARG A 25 -1.47 6.00 14.26
CA ARG A 25 -0.21 5.80 14.99
C ARG A 25 -0.50 5.29 16.40
N CYS A 26 0.14 4.19 16.78
CA CYS A 26 0.05 3.68 18.14
C CYS A 26 0.63 4.69 19.15
N GLN A 27 -0.14 5.06 20.17
CA GLN A 27 0.32 6.00 21.21
C GLN A 27 1.49 5.45 22.04
N HIS A 28 1.56 4.12 22.21
CA HIS A 28 2.62 3.46 22.99
C HIS A 28 3.94 3.26 22.22
N CYS A 29 3.91 2.74 20.99
CA CYS A 29 5.12 2.35 20.25
C CYS A 29 5.36 3.13 18.95
N ARG A 30 4.49 4.09 18.60
CA ARG A 30 4.56 4.93 17.39
C ARG A 30 4.52 4.18 16.04
N THR A 31 4.22 2.88 16.05
CA THR A 31 4.02 2.10 14.83
C THR A 31 2.81 2.62 14.05
N LEU A 32 2.95 2.80 12.74
CA LEU A 32 1.84 3.12 11.84
C LEU A 32 1.10 1.82 11.48
N GLN A 33 -0.23 1.85 11.60
CA GLN A 33 -1.10 0.74 11.25
C GLN A 33 -2.34 1.26 10.52
N THR A 34 -2.80 0.52 9.52
CA THR A 34 -4.04 0.83 8.80
C THR A 34 -5.23 0.35 9.61
N VAL A 35 -6.25 1.20 9.74
CA VAL A 35 -7.51 0.86 10.40
C VAL A 35 -8.41 0.18 9.38
N PRO A 36 -8.87 -1.07 9.60
CA PRO A 36 -9.81 -1.72 8.70
C PRO A 36 -11.09 -0.90 8.54
N GLU A 37 -11.56 -0.75 7.30
CA GLU A 37 -12.82 -0.05 7.01
C GLU A 37 -14.04 -0.83 7.52
N SER A 38 -13.92 -2.16 7.65
CA SER A 38 -14.95 -3.07 8.16
C SER A 38 -15.33 -2.85 9.64
N LEU A 39 -14.56 -2.05 10.38
CA LEU A 39 -14.86 -1.70 11.76
C LEU A 39 -15.78 -0.48 11.87
N ARG A 40 -16.09 0.18 10.74
CA ARG A 40 -17.00 1.32 10.71
C ARG A 40 -18.43 0.81 10.85
N GLY A 41 -18.98 0.89 12.05
CA GLY A 41 -20.39 0.63 12.29
C GLY A 41 -20.74 -0.85 12.38
N SER A 42 -19.97 -1.64 13.14
CA SER A 42 -20.42 -2.95 13.62
C SER A 42 -21.64 -2.77 14.54
N ALA A 43 -22.79 -2.51 13.93
CA ALA A 43 -24.03 -3.10 14.39
C ALA A 43 -23.81 -4.62 14.36
N PRO A 44 -24.19 -5.34 15.44
CA PRO A 44 -23.94 -6.76 15.55
C PRO A 44 -24.98 -7.50 14.72
N ASP A 45 -24.81 -7.58 13.41
CA ASP A 45 -25.46 -8.66 12.67
C ASP A 45 -24.73 -8.96 11.36
N GLU A 46 -24.67 -10.27 11.13
CA GLU A 46 -24.29 -10.93 9.89
C GLU A 46 -22.79 -11.16 9.61
N PRO A 47 -22.35 -12.44 9.55
CA PRO A 47 -21.04 -12.80 9.01
C PRO A 47 -21.05 -12.51 7.51
N GLN A 48 -20.55 -11.33 7.13
CA GLN A 48 -20.39 -10.94 5.74
C GLN A 48 -19.31 -11.80 5.07
N GLN A 49 -19.78 -12.95 4.60
CA GLN A 49 -19.17 -13.85 3.65
C GLN A 49 -18.78 -13.00 2.43
N ALA A 50 -17.50 -12.67 2.33
CA ALA A 50 -16.93 -11.89 1.23
C ALA A 50 -17.31 -12.54 -0.11
N HIS A 51 -18.34 -12.00 -0.76
CA HIS A 51 -18.58 -12.25 -2.16
C HIS A 51 -17.38 -11.67 -2.91
N ALA A 52 -16.68 -12.56 -3.60
CA ALA A 52 -15.68 -12.22 -4.59
C ALA A 52 -16.32 -11.27 -5.61
N GLY A 53 -16.06 -9.98 -5.43
CA GLY A 53 -16.38 -8.95 -6.40
C GLY A 53 -15.66 -9.29 -7.70
N THR A 54 -16.47 -9.50 -8.73
CA THR A 54 -16.09 -9.53 -10.14
C THR A 54 -14.98 -8.50 -10.39
N PRO A 55 -13.85 -8.87 -11.03
CA PRO A 55 -12.85 -7.89 -11.39
C PRO A 55 -13.48 -6.96 -12.43
N LEU A 56 -13.77 -5.73 -12.02
CA LEU A 56 -13.91 -4.62 -12.96
C LEU A 56 -12.53 -4.45 -13.59
N ALA A 57 -12.36 -5.10 -14.75
CA ALA A 57 -11.25 -4.91 -15.64
C ALA A 57 -11.11 -3.39 -15.89
N HIS A 58 -10.12 -2.77 -15.25
CA HIS A 58 -9.57 -1.54 -15.78
C HIS A 58 -8.97 -1.90 -17.13
N PRO A 59 -9.47 -1.34 -18.25
CA PRO A 59 -8.75 -1.48 -19.50
C PRO A 59 -7.36 -0.85 -19.32
N PRO A 60 -6.30 -1.48 -19.85
CA PRO A 60 -4.99 -0.85 -19.87
C PRO A 60 -5.09 0.49 -20.62
N PRO A 61 -4.34 1.53 -20.21
CA PRO A 61 -4.24 2.74 -21.02
C PRO A 61 -3.61 2.35 -22.35
N THR A 62 -4.43 2.29 -23.40
CA THR A 62 -3.97 2.22 -24.78
C THR A 62 -3.11 3.44 -25.06
N PRO A 63 -1.80 3.29 -25.35
CA PRO A 63 -1.08 4.37 -25.99
C PRO A 63 -1.65 4.50 -27.41
N SER A 64 -2.45 5.54 -27.62
CA SER A 64 -2.86 6.00 -28.94
C SER A 64 -1.62 6.50 -29.67
N VAL A 65 -0.86 5.58 -30.27
CA VAL A 65 0.15 5.90 -31.27
C VAL A 65 -0.61 6.28 -32.53
N ALA A 66 -0.64 7.59 -32.82
CA ALA A 66 -1.04 8.10 -34.11
C ALA A 66 -0.11 7.52 -35.20
N PRO A 67 -0.63 7.18 -36.38
CA PRO A 67 0.17 6.65 -37.46
C PRO A 67 1.23 7.66 -37.89
N ALA A 68 2.41 7.10 -38.15
CA ALA A 68 3.58 7.78 -38.66
C ALA A 68 3.29 8.41 -40.03
N ASP A 69 3.52 9.72 -40.14
CA ASP A 69 3.98 10.31 -41.38
C ASP A 69 5.50 10.06 -41.45
N GLU A 70 5.85 9.04 -42.22
CA GLU A 70 7.20 8.79 -42.72
C GLU A 70 7.57 9.97 -43.62
N ASP A 71 8.48 10.86 -43.19
CA ASP A 71 9.37 11.67 -44.04
C ASP A 71 10.04 12.83 -43.25
N ASN A 72 10.69 12.58 -42.09
CA ASN A 72 11.62 13.57 -41.52
C ASN A 72 12.50 13.03 -40.37
N ASN A 73 13.53 12.21 -40.68
CA ASN A 73 14.42 11.70 -39.62
C ASN A 73 15.92 11.71 -39.96
N LEU A 74 16.39 12.84 -40.49
CA LEU A 74 17.84 13.14 -40.56
C LEU A 74 18.23 14.43 -39.82
N ALA A 75 17.28 15.20 -39.28
CA ALA A 75 17.56 16.44 -38.53
C ALA A 75 17.53 16.28 -37.00
N ALA A 76 16.99 15.18 -36.46
CA ALA A 76 16.73 15.04 -35.02
C ALA A 76 17.92 14.47 -34.20
N LEU A 77 18.94 13.90 -34.84
CA LEU A 77 20.12 13.33 -34.15
C LEU A 77 21.18 14.39 -33.77
N ALA A 78 21.06 15.63 -34.24
CA ALA A 78 22.00 16.71 -33.89
C ALA A 78 21.63 17.48 -32.62
N ALA A 79 20.43 17.29 -32.05
CA ALA A 79 19.95 18.07 -30.90
C ALA A 79 20.15 17.39 -29.52
N ALA A 80 20.67 16.16 -29.48
CA ALA A 80 20.85 15.41 -28.23
C ALA A 80 22.18 15.70 -27.49
N ALA A 81 23.04 16.57 -28.02
CA ALA A 81 24.40 16.77 -27.48
C ALA A 81 24.66 18.15 -26.83
N SER A 82 23.70 19.06 -26.73
CA SER A 82 23.94 20.36 -26.08
C SER A 82 22.63 20.98 -25.60
N GLY A 83 22.40 20.99 -24.28
CA GLY A 83 21.15 21.50 -23.73
C GLY A 83 21.13 21.59 -22.21
N SER A 84 22.15 22.18 -21.61
CA SER A 84 22.02 22.80 -20.30
C SER A 84 20.95 23.89 -20.36
N GLY A 85 19.90 23.80 -19.55
CA GLY A 85 18.97 24.90 -19.31
C GLY A 85 17.51 24.48 -19.38
N MET A 86 16.87 24.27 -18.23
CA MET A 86 15.43 24.40 -18.14
C MET A 86 15.04 25.88 -17.95
N PRO A 87 14.19 26.44 -18.83
CA PRO A 87 13.63 27.77 -18.67
C PRO A 87 12.30 27.75 -17.90
N GLY A 88 12.15 28.71 -16.99
CA GLY A 88 10.93 29.51 -16.89
C GLY A 88 9.67 28.87 -16.29
N TRP A 89 9.64 28.67 -14.97
CA TRP A 89 8.40 28.85 -14.21
C TRP A 89 8.31 30.30 -13.72
N ARG A 90 7.28 30.97 -14.23
CA ARG A 90 7.11 32.41 -14.25
C ARG A 90 6.86 33.01 -12.87
N HIS A 91 7.53 34.14 -12.68
CA HIS A 91 7.25 35.30 -11.83
C HIS A 91 5.98 35.28 -10.97
N ARG A 92 6.23 35.25 -9.65
CA ARG A 92 5.33 35.81 -8.65
C ARG A 92 5.52 37.33 -8.62
N PRO A 93 4.48 38.16 -8.79
CA PRO A 93 4.62 39.60 -8.74
C PRO A 93 5.03 40.06 -7.33
N THR A 94 6.06 40.90 -7.32
CA THR A 94 6.61 41.60 -6.17
C THR A 94 5.61 42.64 -5.67
N PRO A 95 5.17 42.61 -4.40
CA PRO A 95 4.53 43.77 -3.80
C PRO A 95 5.62 44.77 -3.39
N THR A 96 5.55 45.98 -3.93
CA THR A 96 6.27 47.15 -3.43
C THR A 96 5.44 47.78 -2.31
N PRO A 97 6.01 48.02 -1.11
CA PRO A 97 5.52 49.07 -0.24
C PRO A 97 6.65 50.07 0.02
N GLY A 98 6.51 51.26 -0.56
CA GLY A 98 7.17 52.44 -0.03
C GLY A 98 6.34 52.98 1.12
N GLY A 99 6.94 53.10 2.32
CA GLY A 99 6.40 53.93 3.40
C GLY A 99 6.80 53.53 4.81
N GLY A 100 8.00 53.93 5.26
CA GLY A 100 8.27 54.20 6.68
C GLY A 100 9.40 53.38 7.36
N PRO A 101 10.30 54.03 8.14
CA PRO A 101 11.35 53.34 8.89
C PRO A 101 10.89 53.00 10.31
N GLY A 102 10.95 51.72 10.68
CA GLY A 102 10.71 51.24 12.04
C GLY A 102 11.21 49.81 12.25
N LEU A 103 12.28 49.66 13.04
CA LEU A 103 12.73 48.40 13.66
C LEU A 103 11.67 47.91 14.68
N PRO A 104 11.80 46.70 15.29
CA PRO A 104 12.35 45.42 14.82
C PRO A 104 11.36 44.24 15.06
N THR A 105 11.80 43.01 14.75
CA THR A 105 11.53 41.75 15.50
C THR A 105 10.69 40.68 14.78
N ALA A 106 11.37 39.53 14.58
CA ALA A 106 10.86 38.17 14.47
C ALA A 106 9.93 37.81 13.30
N ALA A 107 10.51 37.75 12.09
CA ALA A 107 10.01 36.81 11.09
C ALA A 107 10.60 35.42 11.40
N ALA A 108 9.86 34.64 12.17
CA ALA A 108 10.12 33.21 12.36
C ALA A 108 10.14 32.53 10.99
N VAL A 109 11.35 32.23 10.53
CA VAL A 109 11.63 31.37 9.40
C VAL A 109 10.99 30.02 9.70
N SER A 110 9.82 29.78 9.09
CA SER A 110 9.20 28.46 9.06
C SER A 110 10.05 27.60 8.13
N ALA A 111 11.15 27.08 8.67
CA ALA A 111 12.02 26.10 8.04
C ALA A 111 11.17 24.86 7.74
N GLN A 112 10.71 24.74 6.50
CA GLN A 112 10.01 23.56 6.06
C GLN A 112 11.03 22.41 6.01
N PRO A 113 10.88 21.36 6.84
CA PRO A 113 11.84 20.26 6.87
C PRO A 113 11.86 19.55 5.51
N PRO A 114 13.03 19.04 5.10
CA PRO A 114 13.19 18.36 3.82
C PRO A 114 12.18 17.20 3.72
N ARG A 115 11.40 17.19 2.63
CA ARG A 115 10.53 16.05 2.31
C ARG A 115 11.39 14.79 2.25
N PRO A 116 11.12 13.77 3.08
CA PRO A 116 11.83 12.50 2.97
C PRO A 116 11.54 11.90 1.60
N ALA A 117 12.59 11.37 0.97
CA ALA A 117 12.51 10.65 -0.29
C ALA A 117 11.40 9.58 -0.21
N PRO A 118 10.70 9.29 -1.32
CA PRO A 118 9.73 8.20 -1.36
C PRO A 118 10.49 6.90 -1.07
N LEU A 119 10.41 6.45 0.18
CA LEU A 119 10.83 5.11 0.56
C LEU A 119 10.06 4.19 -0.35
N GLN A 120 10.79 3.45 -1.19
CA GLN A 120 10.20 2.40 -2.02
C GLN A 120 9.33 1.56 -1.10
N GLN A 121 8.03 1.76 -1.28
CA GLN A 121 6.98 1.09 -0.56
C GLN A 121 7.20 -0.39 -0.88
N LEU A 122 7.87 -1.10 0.04
CA LEU A 122 8.04 -2.54 -0.02
C LEU A 122 6.65 -3.08 -0.30
N ARG A 123 6.42 -3.51 -1.53
CA ARG A 123 5.18 -4.16 -1.91
C ARG A 123 5.03 -5.29 -0.91
N PRO A 124 3.98 -5.28 -0.07
CA PRO A 124 3.73 -6.42 0.80
C PRO A 124 3.61 -7.60 -0.15
N THR A 125 4.56 -8.52 -0.06
CA THR A 125 4.43 -9.83 -0.66
C THR A 125 3.14 -10.38 -0.10
N VAL A 126 2.10 -10.36 -0.92
CA VAL A 126 0.82 -10.98 -0.63
C VAL A 126 1.17 -12.42 -0.31
N VAL A 127 1.14 -12.74 0.98
CA VAL A 127 1.26 -14.09 1.48
C VAL A 127 0.03 -14.78 0.92
N ARG A 128 0.25 -15.48 -0.20
CA ARG A 128 -0.73 -16.31 -0.88
C ARG A 128 -1.41 -17.13 0.20
N GLU A 129 -2.71 -16.90 0.37
CA GLU A 129 -3.53 -17.50 1.42
C GLU A 129 -3.16 -18.97 1.56
N GLY A 130 -2.50 -19.25 2.68
CA GLY A 130 -1.92 -20.55 2.95
C GLY A 130 -3.03 -21.58 3.01
N ILE A 131 -2.73 -22.76 2.48
CA ILE A 131 -3.50 -23.98 2.72
C ILE A 131 -3.82 -24.02 4.23
N PRO A 132 -5.10 -24.05 4.64
CA PRO A 132 -5.45 -23.96 6.04
C PRO A 132 -4.73 -25.07 6.78
N ILE A 133 -4.12 -24.75 7.92
CA ILE A 133 -3.33 -25.70 8.71
C ILE A 133 -4.13 -27.00 8.97
N GLY A 134 -5.45 -26.89 9.15
CA GLY A 134 -6.36 -28.02 9.26
C GLY A 134 -6.35 -28.97 8.05
N TYR A 135 -6.21 -28.47 6.83
CA TYR A 135 -6.13 -29.29 5.61
C TYR A 135 -4.79 -30.04 5.52
N VAL A 136 -3.68 -29.40 5.94
CA VAL A 136 -2.38 -30.08 6.01
C VAL A 136 -2.42 -31.22 7.04
N ILE A 137 -3.02 -30.97 8.21
CA ILE A 137 -3.21 -32.00 9.25
C ILE A 137 -4.11 -33.14 8.75
N LEU A 138 -5.21 -32.81 8.07
CA LEU A 138 -6.12 -33.80 7.49
C LEU A 138 -5.40 -34.72 6.50
N ILE A 139 -4.62 -34.16 5.56
CA ILE A 139 -3.85 -34.95 4.59
C ILE A 139 -2.84 -35.86 5.31
N ALA A 140 -2.15 -35.36 6.33
CA ALA A 140 -1.19 -36.14 7.08
C ALA A 140 -1.86 -37.33 7.79
N LEU A 141 -3.04 -37.14 8.39
CA LEU A 141 -3.77 -38.22 9.07
C LEU A 141 -4.30 -39.27 8.09
N VAL A 142 -4.83 -38.85 6.94
CA VAL A 142 -5.33 -39.77 5.91
C VAL A 142 -4.21 -40.62 5.32
N THR A 143 -3.07 -39.99 4.99
CA THR A 143 -1.91 -40.72 4.45
C THR A 143 -1.33 -41.70 5.47
N PHE A 144 -1.26 -41.31 6.75
CA PHE A 144 -0.81 -42.20 7.83
C PHE A 144 -1.75 -43.40 8.02
N ALA A 145 -3.07 -43.18 8.06
CA ALA A 145 -4.06 -44.25 8.21
C ALA A 145 -4.01 -45.26 7.05
N LEU A 146 -3.89 -44.77 5.81
CA LEU A 146 -3.73 -45.62 4.63
C LEU A 146 -2.43 -46.44 4.68
N GLY A 147 -1.33 -45.84 5.13
CA GLY A 147 -0.05 -46.53 5.32
C GLY A 147 -0.14 -47.66 6.34
N MET A 148 -0.77 -47.40 7.49
CA MET A 148 -0.99 -48.41 8.54
C MET A 148 -1.88 -49.55 8.05
N ALA A 149 -2.95 -49.26 7.30
CA ALA A 149 -3.83 -50.28 6.74
C ALA A 149 -3.11 -51.16 5.69
N ALA A 150 -2.29 -50.56 4.82
CA ALA A 150 -1.50 -51.29 3.83
C ALA A 150 -0.45 -52.19 4.51
N ALA A 151 0.26 -51.70 5.53
CA ALA A 151 1.22 -52.48 6.28
C ALA A 151 0.54 -53.68 6.99
N TRP A 152 -0.63 -53.46 7.58
CA TRP A 152 -1.41 -54.51 8.24
C TRP A 152 -1.84 -55.61 7.25
N LEU A 153 -2.31 -55.23 6.06
CA LEU A 153 -2.67 -56.18 4.98
C LEU A 153 -1.49 -57.03 4.50
N ILE A 154 -0.29 -56.45 4.44
CA ILE A 154 0.92 -57.19 4.07
C ILE A 154 1.30 -58.19 5.15
N LEU A 155 1.21 -57.81 6.43
CA LEU A 155 1.53 -58.66 7.58
C LEU A 155 0.54 -59.81 7.77
N HIS A 156 -0.73 -59.61 7.41
CA HIS A 156 -1.80 -60.59 7.63
C HIS A 156 -2.18 -61.39 6.38
N LYS A 157 -1.44 -61.27 5.28
CA LYS A 157 -1.71 -62.07 4.09
C LYS A 157 -1.44 -63.55 4.42
N PRO A 158 -2.47 -64.43 4.47
CA PRO A 158 -2.23 -65.84 4.74
C PRO A 158 -1.42 -66.43 3.58
N GLN A 159 -0.34 -67.14 3.92
CA GLN A 159 0.47 -67.85 2.94
C GLN A 159 -0.28 -69.02 2.32
#